data_AF-A0A0D8XPH6-F1
#
_entry.id   AF-A0A0D8XPH6-F1
#
_cell.length_a   1.000
_cell.length_b   1.000
_cell.length_c   1.000
_cell.angle_alpha   90.00
_cell.angle_beta   90.00
_cell.angle_gamma   90.00
#
_symmetry.space_group_name_H-M   'P 1'
#
loop_
_entity.id
_entity.type
_entity.pdbx_description
1 polymer ?
#
loop_
_entity_poly.entity_id
_entity_poly.type
_entity_poly.pdbx_seq_one_letter_code
_entity_poly.pdbx_strand_id
1 'polypeptide(L)'
;MFLSYDFVNWLTAGNVKELATRENAIKFASDLVDLEIIEIVRATDVEYDELESCISSESEARLFRYGFQLCTFVDTERDREAPHPSYSRWMRVEFIPNCAPVGPLGECRFKQAAIDLDFAPRDPCPLGEWGRVVYDRSFCELKAFELSIKWFMATGQTVADTVYTWQSKISKERFFLFPVPEDPIALPKDVNSNPLRCPIRVQVNQEAIPSHMLERTLQYLLFCFGFCAMECSVKHVNQVLGSSLASNETSFEGRHSNESSLYIHQTGGMFVSLEKPSNHPPFFFWAWNHMLTRKYRQESQCSEAFQDYMLREFRKYCGNVDNKLYHFYTSVPEAINTADCFFSTG
;
A
#
# COMPACT_ATOMS: atom_id res chain seq x y z
N MET A 1 -23.99 6.53 14.31
CA MET A 1 -22.92 6.09 13.38
C MET A 1 -21.58 6.59 13.88
N PHE A 2 -20.55 5.75 13.81
CA PHE A 2 -19.21 6.03 14.31
C PHE A 2 -18.17 5.28 13.46
N LEU A 3 -16.90 5.69 13.53
CA LEU A 3 -15.80 4.97 12.90
C LEU A 3 -15.27 3.87 13.83
N SER A 4 -14.94 2.71 13.28
CA SER A 4 -14.34 1.60 14.04
C SER A 4 -13.02 2.00 14.71
N TYR A 5 -12.22 2.84 14.05
CA TYR A 5 -11.02 3.46 14.62
C TYR A 5 -11.33 4.24 15.91
N ASP A 6 -12.28 5.17 15.87
CA ASP A 6 -12.63 6.00 17.03
C ASP A 6 -13.19 5.14 18.18
N PHE A 7 -13.99 4.13 17.86
CA PHE A 7 -14.57 3.22 18.86
C PHE A 7 -13.49 2.42 19.58
N VAL A 8 -12.57 1.80 18.84
CA VAL A 8 -11.47 1.04 19.45
C VAL A 8 -10.56 1.95 20.28
N ASN A 9 -10.23 3.14 19.76
CA ASN A 9 -9.42 4.10 20.52
C ASN A 9 -10.12 4.54 21.81
N TRP A 10 -11.44 4.75 21.75
CA TRP A 10 -12.25 5.08 22.92
C TRP A 10 -12.23 3.94 23.95
N LEU A 11 -12.33 2.68 23.54
CA LEU A 11 -12.22 1.53 24.45
C LEU A 11 -10.85 1.48 25.14
N THR A 12 -9.78 1.67 24.37
CA THR A 12 -8.39 1.58 24.86
C THR A 12 -7.91 2.82 25.63
N ALA A 13 -8.60 3.96 25.54
CA ALA A 13 -8.23 5.20 26.23
C ALA A 13 -8.44 5.17 27.76
N GLY A 14 -8.66 3.99 28.35
CA GLY A 14 -8.89 3.81 29.79
C GLY A 14 -10.35 3.90 30.22
N ASN A 15 -11.29 4.03 29.27
CA ASN A 15 -12.73 4.02 29.54
C ASN A 15 -13.23 2.63 29.95
N VAL A 16 -12.59 1.57 29.46
CA VAL A 16 -12.86 0.19 29.85
C VAL A 16 -11.58 -0.44 30.37
N LYS A 17 -11.48 -0.61 31.70
CA LYS A 17 -10.25 -1.05 32.38
C LYS A 17 -9.74 -2.42 31.92
N GLU A 18 -10.63 -3.28 31.43
CA GLU A 18 -10.32 -4.64 30.99
C GLU A 18 -9.82 -4.70 29.54
N LEU A 19 -10.01 -3.62 28.76
CA LEU A 19 -9.66 -3.54 27.34
C LEU A 19 -8.49 -2.57 27.12
N ALA A 20 -7.35 -2.88 27.72
CA ALA A 20 -6.15 -2.05 27.62
C ALA A 20 -5.39 -2.21 26.28
N THR A 21 -5.55 -3.35 25.59
CA THR A 21 -4.87 -3.61 24.32
C THR A 21 -5.82 -3.46 23.14
N ARG A 22 -5.27 -2.99 22.01
CA ARG A 22 -6.02 -2.86 20.75
C ARG A 22 -6.60 -4.18 20.28
N GLU A 23 -5.86 -5.28 20.43
CA GLU A 23 -6.33 -6.62 20.05
C GLU A 23 -7.55 -7.06 20.84
N ASN A 24 -7.55 -6.85 22.17
CA ASN A 24 -8.69 -7.17 23.02
C ASN A 24 -9.89 -6.29 22.69
N ALA A 25 -9.68 -5.00 22.43
CA ALA A 25 -10.74 -4.07 22.03
C ALA A 25 -11.37 -4.44 20.68
N ILE A 26 -10.56 -4.86 19.70
CA ILE A 26 -11.06 -5.36 18.40
C ILE A 26 -11.88 -6.64 18.61
N LYS A 27 -11.38 -7.59 19.41
CA LYS A 27 -12.10 -8.83 19.70
C LYS A 27 -13.46 -8.54 20.35
N PHE A 28 -13.48 -7.66 21.36
CA PHE A 28 -14.71 -7.23 22.01
C PHE A 28 -15.68 -6.56 21.02
N ALA A 29 -15.18 -5.70 20.13
CA ALA A 29 -16.02 -5.08 19.10
C ALA A 29 -16.58 -6.10 18.11
N SER A 30 -15.81 -7.12 17.73
CA SER A 30 -16.30 -8.25 16.93
C SER A 30 -17.41 -9.01 17.65
N ASP A 31 -17.24 -9.29 18.95
CA ASP A 31 -18.28 -9.97 19.75
C ASP A 31 -19.58 -9.12 19.79
N LEU A 32 -19.49 -7.78 19.83
CA LEU A 32 -20.66 -6.90 19.76
C LEU A 32 -21.35 -6.92 18.39
N VAL A 33 -20.62 -7.18 17.31
CA VAL A 33 -21.19 -7.40 15.98
C VAL A 33 -21.90 -8.75 15.91
N ASP A 34 -21.29 -9.80 16.47
CA ASP A 34 -21.89 -11.14 16.53
C ASP A 34 -23.16 -11.17 17.41
N LEU A 35 -23.23 -10.32 18.42
CA LEU A 35 -24.41 -10.11 19.27
C LEU A 35 -25.46 -9.17 18.66
N GLU A 36 -25.25 -8.68 17.43
CA GLU A 36 -26.14 -7.74 16.72
C GLU A 36 -26.38 -6.42 17.48
N ILE A 37 -25.45 -6.03 18.36
CA ILE A 37 -25.48 -4.73 19.06
C ILE A 37 -24.91 -3.64 18.16
N ILE A 38 -23.89 -3.98 17.37
CA ILE A 38 -23.29 -3.12 16.37
C ILE A 38 -23.53 -3.70 14.99
N GLU A 39 -24.00 -2.86 14.06
CA GLU A 39 -24.07 -3.19 12.64
C GLU A 39 -22.99 -2.43 11.87
N ILE A 40 -22.32 -3.13 10.95
CA ILE A 40 -21.41 -2.54 9.99
C ILE A 40 -22.24 -1.95 8.86
N VAL A 41 -22.12 -0.63 8.65
CA VAL A 41 -22.87 0.08 7.61
C VAL A 41 -22.40 -0.41 6.25
N ARG A 42 -23.35 -0.71 5.36
CA ARG A 42 -23.09 -1.12 3.98
C ARG A 42 -23.60 -0.04 3.02
N ALA A 43 -22.87 0.15 1.93
CA ALA A 43 -23.35 0.96 0.83
C ALA A 43 -24.54 0.28 0.16
N THR A 44 -25.53 1.06 -0.27
CA THR A 44 -26.75 0.53 -0.91
C THR A 44 -26.58 0.28 -2.41
N ASP A 45 -25.56 0.88 -3.02
CA ASP A 45 -25.33 0.80 -4.46
C ASP A 45 -24.61 -0.52 -4.81
N VAL A 46 -25.41 -1.49 -5.30
CA VAL A 46 -24.95 -2.83 -5.73
C VAL A 46 -24.44 -2.79 -7.18
N GLU A 47 -23.53 -1.86 -7.50
CA GLU A 47 -22.81 -1.99 -8.76
C GLU A 47 -21.82 -3.16 -8.65
N TYR A 48 -21.82 -4.02 -9.67
CA TYR A 48 -20.91 -5.17 -9.78
C TYR A 48 -19.46 -4.68 -9.70
N ASP A 49 -18.81 -4.94 -8.58
CA ASP A 49 -17.40 -4.69 -8.43
C ASP A 49 -16.66 -5.81 -9.18
N GLU A 50 -16.18 -5.53 -10.38
CA GLU A 50 -15.36 -6.48 -11.15
C GLU A 50 -14.10 -6.93 -10.38
N LEU A 51 -13.69 -6.19 -9.35
CA LEU A 51 -12.59 -6.54 -8.44
C LEU A 51 -13.01 -7.42 -7.24
N GLU A 52 -14.32 -7.58 -6.95
CA GLU A 52 -14.79 -8.43 -5.85
C GLU A 52 -15.47 -9.72 -6.36
N SER A 53 -14.86 -10.87 -6.09
CA SER A 53 -15.52 -12.16 -6.26
C SER A 53 -16.66 -12.30 -5.24
N CYS A 54 -17.90 -12.48 -5.72
CA CYS A 54 -19.15 -12.39 -4.94
C CYS A 54 -19.31 -13.34 -3.74
N ILE A 55 -18.41 -14.31 -3.53
CA ILE A 55 -18.52 -15.32 -2.45
C ILE A 55 -17.65 -14.96 -1.23
N SER A 56 -16.56 -14.21 -1.42
CA SER A 56 -15.66 -13.74 -0.33
C SER A 56 -16.22 -12.48 0.37
N SER A 57 -17.02 -11.70 -0.35
CA SER A 57 -17.47 -10.37 0.07
C SER A 57 -18.49 -10.40 1.21
N GLU A 58 -19.36 -11.40 1.27
CA GLU A 58 -20.46 -11.43 2.25
C GLU A 58 -20.01 -11.84 3.67
N SER A 59 -19.04 -12.75 3.77
CA SER A 59 -18.40 -13.13 5.03
C SER A 59 -17.40 -12.07 5.51
N GLU A 60 -16.62 -11.46 4.60
CA GLU A 60 -15.73 -10.33 4.91
C GLU A 60 -16.50 -9.06 5.35
N ALA A 61 -17.74 -8.87 4.88
CA ALA A 61 -18.56 -7.70 5.18
C ALA A 61 -19.01 -7.63 6.65
N ARG A 62 -19.12 -8.78 7.34
CA ARG A 62 -19.53 -8.85 8.75
C ARG A 62 -18.37 -8.75 9.73
N LEU A 63 -17.12 -8.77 9.24
CA LEU A 63 -15.95 -8.66 10.10
C LEU A 63 -15.73 -7.21 10.53
N PHE A 64 -15.67 -7.00 11.84
CA PHE A 64 -15.21 -5.76 12.43
C PHE A 64 -13.70 -5.59 12.16
N ARG A 65 -13.34 -4.48 11.51
CA ARG A 65 -11.96 -4.16 11.12
C ARG A 65 -11.59 -2.80 11.69
N TYR A 66 -10.47 -2.73 12.39
CA TYR A 66 -9.95 -1.48 12.92
C TYR A 66 -9.45 -0.59 11.78
N GLY A 67 -10.00 0.62 11.64
CA GLY A 67 -9.63 1.58 10.61
C GLY A 67 -10.79 2.49 10.24
N PHE A 68 -10.88 2.86 8.96
CA PHE A 68 -12.01 3.61 8.41
C PHE A 68 -13.13 2.67 7.97
N GLN A 69 -13.79 2.06 8.96
CA GLN A 69 -15.03 1.32 8.76
C GLN A 69 -16.16 2.02 9.51
N LEU A 70 -17.30 2.17 8.86
CA LEU A 70 -18.45 2.87 9.39
C LEU A 70 -19.39 1.86 10.09
N CYS A 71 -19.73 2.14 11.34
CA CYS A 71 -20.57 1.28 12.17
C CYS A 71 -21.72 2.07 12.80
N THR A 72 -22.79 1.39 13.17
CA THR A 72 -23.90 1.97 13.93
C THR A 72 -24.32 1.03 15.06
N PHE A 73 -24.90 1.59 16.12
CA PHE A 73 -25.59 0.78 17.13
C PHE A 73 -26.96 0.41 16.59
N VAL A 74 -27.36 -0.85 16.76
CA VAL A 74 -28.67 -1.36 16.39
C VAL A 74 -29.66 -1.00 17.49
N ASP A 75 -30.76 -0.34 17.14
CA ASP A 75 -31.88 -0.10 18.06
C ASP A 75 -33.13 -0.80 17.50
N THR A 76 -33.34 -2.03 17.99
CA THR A 76 -34.37 -2.96 17.50
C THR A 76 -35.79 -2.42 17.55
N GLU A 77 -36.07 -1.40 18.37
CA GLU A 77 -37.38 -0.75 18.47
C GLU A 77 -37.55 0.39 17.47
N ARG A 78 -36.48 1.10 17.09
CA ARG A 78 -36.52 2.23 16.14
C ARG A 78 -36.30 1.82 14.68
N ASP A 79 -35.52 0.77 14.43
CA ASP A 79 -35.11 0.37 13.08
C ASP A 79 -36.16 -0.50 12.34
N ARG A 80 -37.22 -0.96 13.02
CA ARG A 80 -38.33 -1.71 12.39
C ARG A 80 -39.25 -0.86 11.52
N GLU A 81 -39.33 0.44 11.76
CA GLU A 81 -40.29 1.34 11.10
C GLU A 81 -39.61 2.37 10.17
N ALA A 82 -38.29 2.51 10.23
CA ALA A 82 -37.55 3.47 9.41
C ALA A 82 -37.16 2.87 8.05
N PRO A 83 -37.29 3.63 6.93
CA PRO A 83 -36.70 3.20 5.67
C PRO A 83 -35.18 3.09 5.84
N HIS A 84 -34.59 1.97 5.40
CA HIS A 84 -33.14 1.80 5.46
C HIS A 84 -32.47 2.98 4.74
N PRO A 85 -31.60 3.74 5.44
CA PRO A 85 -30.92 4.87 4.83
C PRO A 85 -30.04 4.39 3.68
N SER A 86 -30.15 5.06 2.53
CA SER A 86 -29.26 4.82 1.40
C SER A 86 -27.93 5.51 1.65
N TYR A 87 -26.85 4.74 1.54
CA TYR A 87 -25.48 5.23 1.69
C TYR A 87 -24.72 5.00 0.39
N SER A 88 -24.15 6.07 -0.16
CA SER A 88 -23.18 5.99 -1.26
C SER A 88 -21.93 5.25 -0.79
N ARG A 89 -21.21 4.61 -1.70
CA ARG A 89 -19.93 3.95 -1.37
C ARG A 89 -18.91 4.97 -0.83
N TRP A 90 -18.10 4.54 0.13
CA TRP A 90 -16.98 5.33 0.69
C TRP A 90 -15.71 4.48 0.75
N MET A 91 -14.56 5.14 0.91
CA MET A 91 -13.29 4.45 1.10
C MET A 91 -13.27 3.74 2.46
N ARG A 92 -13.31 2.41 2.45
CA ARG A 92 -13.11 1.56 3.63
C ARG A 92 -11.66 1.08 3.68
N VAL A 93 -10.93 1.45 4.73
CA VAL A 93 -9.51 1.07 4.90
C VAL A 93 -9.30 0.43 6.28
N GLU A 94 -8.70 -0.75 6.32
CA GLU A 94 -8.27 -1.43 7.54
C GLU A 94 -6.83 -1.05 7.88
N PHE A 95 -6.56 -0.72 9.14
CA PHE A 95 -5.21 -0.51 9.65
C PHE A 95 -4.65 -1.81 10.20
N ILE A 96 -3.57 -2.30 9.59
CA ILE A 96 -2.92 -3.53 10.01
C ILE A 96 -1.58 -3.18 10.69
N PRO A 97 -1.24 -3.83 11.82
CA PRO A 97 0.02 -3.52 12.52
C PRO A 97 1.23 -4.00 11.72
N ASN A 98 1.04 -5.07 10.95
CA ASN A 98 2.09 -5.81 10.28
C ASN A 98 1.71 -5.94 8.82
N CYS A 99 2.69 -5.86 7.92
CA CYS A 99 2.47 -6.14 6.51
C CYS A 99 2.38 -7.66 6.26
N ALA A 100 1.66 -8.37 7.14
CA ALA A 100 1.36 -9.77 7.01
C ALA A 100 0.54 -9.96 5.72
N PRO A 101 1.05 -10.76 4.77
CA PRO A 101 0.45 -10.87 3.44
C PRO A 101 -1.00 -11.39 3.48
N VAL A 102 -1.30 -12.23 4.48
CA VAL A 102 -2.51 -13.05 4.52
C VAL A 102 -3.43 -12.64 5.67
N GLY A 103 -4.71 -12.49 5.37
CA GLY A 103 -5.81 -12.22 6.28
C GLY A 103 -6.23 -13.46 7.07
N PRO A 104 -7.13 -13.31 8.06
CA PRO A 104 -7.64 -14.42 8.87
C PRO A 104 -8.26 -15.56 8.04
N LEU A 105 -8.78 -15.24 6.85
CA LEU A 105 -9.44 -16.18 5.94
C LEU A 105 -8.53 -16.71 4.82
N GLY A 106 -7.20 -16.50 4.90
CA GLY A 106 -6.28 -16.94 3.84
C GLY A 106 -6.23 -16.02 2.62
N GLU A 107 -6.97 -14.91 2.63
CA GLU A 107 -6.99 -13.90 1.57
C GLU A 107 -5.82 -12.93 1.64
N CYS A 108 -5.41 -12.33 0.52
CA CYS A 108 -4.47 -11.22 0.60
C CYS A 108 -5.11 -9.99 1.28
N ARG A 109 -4.44 -9.42 2.29
CA ARG A 109 -4.90 -8.20 2.99
C ARG A 109 -4.85 -6.96 2.10
N PHE A 110 -3.85 -6.87 1.22
CA PHE A 110 -3.63 -5.74 0.32
C PHE A 110 -4.39 -5.86 -1.02
N LYS A 111 -5.52 -6.59 -1.03
CA LYS A 111 -6.47 -6.52 -2.15
C LYS A 111 -6.90 -5.06 -2.36
N GLN A 112 -7.13 -4.67 -3.61
CA GLN A 112 -7.63 -3.35 -3.96
C GLN A 112 -9.16 -3.33 -3.94
N ALA A 113 -9.74 -2.17 -3.66
CA ALA A 113 -11.16 -1.87 -3.82
C ALA A 113 -11.34 -0.63 -4.70
N ALA A 114 -12.55 -0.43 -5.23
CA ALA A 114 -12.87 0.72 -6.04
C ALA A 114 -14.07 1.51 -5.49
N ILE A 115 -14.02 2.83 -5.69
CA ILE A 115 -15.16 3.74 -5.51
C ILE A 115 -15.24 4.71 -6.68
N ASP A 116 -16.44 5.13 -7.02
CA ASP A 116 -16.64 6.22 -7.97
C ASP A 116 -16.62 7.57 -7.23
N LEU A 117 -16.01 8.56 -7.88
CA LEU A 117 -15.75 9.88 -7.34
C LEU A 117 -16.20 10.92 -8.37
N ASP A 118 -17.14 11.77 -7.97
CA ASP A 118 -17.47 12.98 -8.72
C ASP A 118 -16.41 14.06 -8.43
N PHE A 119 -15.67 14.47 -9.46
CA PHE A 119 -14.67 15.54 -9.38
C PHE A 119 -15.31 16.94 -9.41
N ALA A 120 -16.45 17.07 -10.10
CA ALA A 120 -17.19 18.32 -10.20
C ALA A 120 -18.72 18.08 -10.08
N PRO A 121 -19.48 19.06 -9.58
CA PRO A 121 -20.93 18.95 -9.49
C PRO A 121 -21.59 18.73 -10.86
N ARG A 122 -22.67 17.94 -10.88
CA ARG A 122 -23.45 17.61 -12.10
C ARG A 122 -24.40 18.74 -12.56
N ASP A 123 -24.39 19.87 -11.88
CA ASP A 123 -25.15 21.07 -12.24
C ASP A 123 -24.15 22.23 -12.38
N PRO A 124 -23.99 22.86 -13.57
CA PRO A 124 -24.84 22.83 -14.77
C PRO A 124 -24.48 21.77 -15.83
N CYS A 125 -23.54 20.86 -15.56
CA CYS A 125 -23.08 19.84 -16.51
C CYS A 125 -23.77 18.49 -16.24
N PRO A 126 -24.83 18.10 -16.99
CA PRO A 126 -25.67 16.94 -16.63
C PRO A 126 -24.92 15.60 -16.61
N LEU A 127 -23.82 15.51 -17.38
CA LEU A 127 -22.96 14.33 -17.41
C LEU A 127 -22.02 14.25 -16.18
N GLY A 128 -21.78 15.39 -15.51
CA GLY A 128 -20.79 15.52 -14.45
C GLY A 128 -19.36 15.38 -14.95
N GLU A 129 -18.40 15.63 -14.05
CA GLU A 129 -17.04 15.11 -14.21
C GLU A 129 -16.78 14.10 -13.11
N TRP A 130 -16.53 12.86 -13.48
CA TRP A 130 -16.36 11.76 -12.52
C TRP A 130 -15.33 10.73 -13.01
N GLY A 131 -14.87 9.91 -12.08
CA GLY A 131 -13.95 8.82 -12.34
C GLY A 131 -13.95 7.80 -11.21
N ARG A 132 -13.19 6.73 -11.39
CA ARG A 132 -13.06 5.63 -10.46
C ARG A 132 -11.73 5.69 -9.75
N VAL A 133 -11.75 5.66 -8.42
CA VAL A 133 -10.56 5.57 -7.57
C VAL A 133 -10.43 4.13 -7.09
N VAL A 134 -9.30 3.51 -7.45
CA VAL A 134 -8.87 2.21 -6.96
C VAL A 134 -7.86 2.43 -5.84
N TYR A 135 -7.99 1.72 -4.74
CA TYR A 135 -7.19 1.93 -3.54
C TYR A 135 -6.94 0.63 -2.77
N ASP A 136 -5.87 0.58 -1.98
CA ASP A 136 -5.58 -0.57 -1.10
C ASP A 136 -6.60 -0.67 0.06
N ARG A 137 -7.18 -1.86 0.27
CA ARG A 137 -8.12 -2.08 1.39
C ARG A 137 -7.45 -2.05 2.76
N SER A 138 -6.14 -2.24 2.82
CA SER A 138 -5.37 -2.21 4.06
C SER A 138 -4.23 -1.22 4.00
N PHE A 139 -4.04 -0.49 5.09
CA PHE A 139 -2.93 0.40 5.34
C PHE A 139 -1.95 -0.24 6.33
N CYS A 140 -0.68 -0.29 5.95
CA CYS A 140 0.45 -0.74 6.77
C CYS A 140 1.55 0.32 6.67
N GLU A 141 2.14 0.73 7.78
CA GLU A 141 3.14 1.82 7.80
C GLU A 141 4.41 1.51 6.98
N LEU A 142 4.73 0.22 6.80
CA LEU A 142 5.91 -0.24 6.08
C LEU A 142 5.66 -0.51 4.59
N LYS A 143 4.43 -0.28 4.11
CA LYS A 143 4.05 -0.41 2.70
C LYS A 143 3.54 0.94 2.19
N ALA A 144 3.91 1.28 0.96
CA ALA A 144 3.29 2.39 0.25
C ALA A 144 1.81 2.07 0.00
N PHE A 145 0.95 3.03 0.35
CA PHE A 145 -0.48 2.98 0.08
C PHE A 145 -0.74 3.45 -1.35
N GLU A 146 -1.32 2.59 -2.19
CA GLU A 146 -1.56 2.90 -3.59
C GLU A 146 -2.95 3.51 -3.83
N LEU A 147 -2.98 4.54 -4.66
CA LEU A 147 -4.19 5.18 -5.19
C LEU A 147 -4.07 5.29 -6.71
N SER A 148 -4.95 4.62 -7.45
CA SER A 148 -5.04 4.74 -8.91
C SER A 148 -6.35 5.43 -9.27
N ILE A 149 -6.29 6.48 -10.09
CA ILE A 149 -7.47 7.19 -10.58
C ILE A 149 -7.65 6.83 -12.05
N LYS A 150 -8.81 6.29 -12.40
CA LYS A 150 -9.21 5.96 -13.77
C LYS A 150 -10.37 6.86 -14.15
N TRP A 151 -10.24 7.67 -15.20
CA TRP A 151 -11.30 8.58 -15.62
C TRP A 151 -11.43 8.62 -17.14
N PHE A 152 -12.68 8.78 -17.60
CA PHE A 152 -13.01 9.01 -19.01
C PHE A 152 -13.87 10.27 -19.17
N MET A 153 -14.72 10.56 -18.18
CA MET A 153 -15.71 11.64 -18.21
C MET A 153 -15.21 12.91 -17.49
N ALA A 154 -13.90 13.15 -17.41
CA ALA A 154 -13.33 14.31 -16.72
C ALA A 154 -12.14 14.90 -17.48
N THR A 155 -11.87 16.19 -17.32
CA THR A 155 -10.68 16.80 -17.93
C THR A 155 -9.43 16.47 -17.12
N GLY A 156 -8.27 16.38 -17.79
CA GLY A 156 -6.99 16.15 -17.09
C GLY A 156 -6.66 17.26 -16.09
N GLN A 157 -7.11 18.49 -16.33
CA GLN A 157 -6.93 19.61 -15.41
C GLN A 157 -7.75 19.42 -14.13
N THR A 158 -9.04 19.07 -14.27
CA THR A 158 -9.93 18.81 -13.12
C THR A 158 -9.33 17.73 -12.20
N VAL A 159 -8.92 16.61 -12.78
CA VAL A 159 -8.29 15.51 -12.01
C VAL A 159 -6.99 15.96 -11.34
N ALA A 160 -6.14 16.70 -12.06
CA ALA A 160 -4.89 17.22 -11.51
C ALA A 160 -5.12 18.18 -10.32
N ASP A 161 -6.16 19.01 -10.38
CA ASP A 161 -6.53 19.94 -9.31
C ASP A 161 -7.15 19.22 -8.11
N THR A 162 -7.95 18.18 -8.34
CA THR A 162 -8.44 17.29 -7.28
C THR A 162 -7.27 16.63 -6.53
N VAL A 163 -6.34 16.00 -7.26
CA VAL A 163 -5.16 15.34 -6.67
C VAL A 163 -4.28 16.34 -5.92
N TYR A 164 -4.11 17.54 -6.46
CA TYR A 164 -3.34 18.59 -5.79
C TYR A 164 -4.00 19.07 -4.50
N THR A 165 -5.32 19.14 -4.47
CA THR A 165 -6.09 19.46 -3.26
C THR A 165 -5.89 18.38 -2.20
N TRP A 166 -5.89 17.11 -2.57
CA TRP A 166 -5.58 16.00 -1.65
C TRP A 166 -4.16 16.09 -1.12
N GLN A 167 -3.18 16.27 -2.02
CA GLN A 167 -1.78 16.42 -1.64
C GLN A 167 -1.59 17.56 -0.64
N SER A 168 -2.25 18.70 -0.85
CA SER A 168 -2.16 19.85 0.06
C SER A 168 -2.74 19.57 1.44
N LYS A 169 -3.80 18.75 1.54
CA LYS A 169 -4.37 18.32 2.82
C LYS A 169 -3.46 17.31 3.53
N ILE A 170 -3.02 16.29 2.79
CA ILE A 170 -2.13 15.21 3.27
C ILE A 170 -0.80 15.77 3.79
N SER A 171 -0.26 16.78 3.12
CA SER A 171 0.99 17.45 3.52
C SER A 171 0.90 18.09 4.91
N LYS A 172 -0.29 18.57 5.32
CA LYS A 172 -0.50 19.16 6.65
C LYS A 172 -0.46 18.11 7.76
N GLU A 173 -0.86 16.89 7.43
CA GLU A 173 -0.88 15.74 8.34
C GLU A 173 0.44 14.95 8.34
N ARG A 174 1.52 15.52 7.77
CA ARG A 174 2.87 14.92 7.68
C ARG A 174 2.93 13.62 6.86
N PHE A 175 1.99 13.42 5.95
CA PHE A 175 2.04 12.36 4.95
C PHE A 175 2.52 12.92 3.60
N PHE A 176 2.98 12.00 2.74
CA PHE A 176 3.42 12.32 1.39
C PHE A 176 2.48 11.71 0.34
N LEU A 177 2.04 12.53 -0.61
CA LEU A 177 1.31 12.07 -1.79
C LEU A 177 2.03 12.61 -3.03
N PHE A 178 2.44 11.70 -3.91
CA PHE A 178 3.13 12.01 -5.16
C PHE A 178 2.72 11.01 -6.25
N PRO A 179 2.78 11.40 -7.52
CA PRO A 179 2.52 10.49 -8.63
C PRO A 179 3.69 9.50 -8.81
N VAL A 180 3.35 8.28 -9.20
CA VAL A 180 4.31 7.23 -9.56
C VAL A 180 4.01 6.74 -10.99
N PRO A 181 5.02 6.41 -11.80
CA PRO A 181 4.81 5.84 -13.12
C PRO A 181 4.27 4.41 -13.01
N GLU A 182 3.47 4.01 -14.00
CA GLU A 182 2.94 2.64 -14.10
C GLU A 182 4.03 1.58 -14.16
N ASP A 183 5.17 1.93 -14.74
CA ASP A 183 6.39 1.12 -14.78
C ASP A 183 7.50 1.82 -13.98
N PRO A 184 7.69 1.54 -12.68
CA PRO A 184 8.74 2.17 -11.88
C PRO A 184 10.16 1.77 -12.32
N ILE A 185 10.37 0.51 -12.74
CA ILE A 185 11.66 -0.07 -13.13
C ILE A 185 11.58 -0.57 -14.57
N ALA A 186 11.78 0.37 -15.51
CA ALA A 186 11.69 0.10 -16.94
C ALA A 186 12.85 -0.79 -17.43
N LEU A 187 12.64 -2.10 -17.50
CA LEU A 187 13.67 -3.03 -17.93
C LEU A 187 13.76 -3.07 -19.46
N PRO A 188 14.97 -3.08 -20.04
CA PRO A 188 15.14 -3.15 -21.50
C PRO A 188 14.56 -4.40 -22.19
N LYS A 189 14.20 -5.42 -21.40
CA LYS A 189 13.63 -6.69 -21.89
C LYS A 189 12.11 -6.62 -22.07
N ASP A 190 11.46 -5.63 -21.48
CA ASP A 190 10.02 -5.44 -21.61
C ASP A 190 9.74 -4.52 -22.80
N VAL A 191 8.89 -4.99 -23.72
CA VAL A 191 8.51 -4.27 -24.94
C VAL A 191 7.66 -3.04 -24.62
N ASN A 192 6.95 -3.06 -23.49
CA ASN A 192 6.10 -1.96 -23.04
C ASN A 192 6.88 -0.91 -22.23
N SER A 193 8.10 -1.24 -21.79
CA SER A 193 8.93 -0.30 -21.04
C SER A 193 9.51 0.79 -21.94
N ASN A 194 9.63 2.00 -21.39
CA ASN A 194 10.22 3.13 -22.10
C ASN A 194 11.73 2.87 -22.37
N PRO A 195 12.19 2.78 -23.63
CA PRO A 195 13.57 2.42 -23.95
C PRO A 195 14.59 3.50 -23.56
N LEU A 196 14.14 4.73 -23.30
CA LEU A 196 15.00 5.83 -22.82
C LEU A 196 15.24 5.78 -21.32
N ARG A 197 14.51 4.93 -20.59
CA ARG A 197 14.74 4.71 -19.17
C ARG A 197 15.63 3.49 -19.00
N CYS A 198 16.75 3.70 -18.31
CA CYS A 198 17.72 2.65 -18.03
C CYS A 198 17.95 2.58 -16.52
N PRO A 199 17.33 1.61 -15.83
CA PRO A 199 17.57 1.37 -14.42
C PRO A 199 19.06 1.09 -14.16
N ILE A 200 19.55 1.65 -13.07
CA ILE A 200 20.94 1.53 -12.67
C ILE A 200 21.09 0.22 -11.89
N ARG A 201 21.92 -0.69 -12.39
CA ARG A 201 22.27 -1.90 -11.65
C ARG A 201 23.26 -1.59 -10.52
N VAL A 202 22.90 -1.93 -9.29
CA VAL A 202 23.77 -1.86 -8.10
C VAL A 202 24.08 -3.29 -7.66
N GLN A 203 25.36 -3.65 -7.74
CA GLN A 203 25.84 -4.98 -7.35
C GLN A 203 25.97 -5.10 -5.84
N VAL A 204 25.64 -6.28 -5.29
CA VAL A 204 25.82 -6.60 -3.88
C VAL A 204 27.04 -7.50 -3.71
N ASN A 205 27.93 -7.13 -2.78
CA ASN A 205 29.02 -7.97 -2.35
C ASN A 205 28.52 -9.02 -1.36
N GLN A 206 28.13 -10.19 -1.87
CA GLN A 206 27.61 -11.30 -1.08
C GLN A 206 28.64 -11.95 -0.15
N GLU A 207 29.95 -11.78 -0.41
CA GLU A 207 31.01 -12.37 0.41
C GLU A 207 31.23 -11.61 1.71
N ALA A 208 30.69 -10.39 1.79
CA ALA A 208 30.81 -9.53 2.97
C ALA A 208 30.07 -10.08 4.20
N ILE A 209 28.98 -10.84 4.03
CA ILE A 209 28.12 -11.30 5.12
C ILE A 209 27.61 -12.74 4.89
N PRO A 210 27.24 -13.49 5.94
CA PRO A 210 26.73 -14.86 5.78
C PRO A 210 25.46 -14.93 4.92
N SER A 211 25.38 -15.91 4.02
CA SER A 211 24.29 -16.03 3.03
C SER A 211 22.89 -16.06 3.65
N HIS A 212 22.72 -16.68 4.82
CA HIS A 212 21.44 -16.75 5.52
C HIS A 212 20.97 -15.40 6.11
N MET A 213 21.90 -14.45 6.30
CA MET A 213 21.62 -13.11 6.82
C MET A 213 21.54 -12.05 5.72
N LEU A 214 21.99 -12.38 4.51
CA LEU A 214 22.11 -11.45 3.40
C LEU A 214 20.79 -10.76 3.08
N GLU A 215 19.74 -11.53 2.81
CA GLU A 215 18.43 -10.97 2.45
C GLU A 215 17.87 -10.05 3.54
N ARG A 216 17.92 -10.50 4.78
CA ARG A 216 17.39 -9.74 5.92
C ARG A 216 18.15 -8.43 6.13
N THR A 217 19.47 -8.48 5.98
CA THR A 217 20.33 -7.30 6.10
C THR A 217 20.07 -6.32 4.96
N LEU A 218 19.85 -6.82 3.74
CA LEU A 218 19.50 -5.99 2.58
C LEU A 218 18.12 -5.33 2.74
N GLN A 219 17.12 -6.04 3.24
CA GLN A 219 15.81 -5.48 3.56
C GLN A 219 15.91 -4.42 4.66
N TYR A 220 16.72 -4.67 5.70
CA TYR A 220 16.94 -3.67 6.74
C TYR A 220 17.68 -2.44 6.23
N LEU A 221 18.66 -2.64 5.34
CA LEU A 221 19.38 -1.56 4.68
C LEU A 221 18.40 -0.66 3.91
N LEU A 222 17.48 -1.24 3.14
CA LEU A 222 16.43 -0.49 2.45
C LEU A 222 15.58 0.33 3.43
N PHE A 223 15.13 -0.29 4.52
CA PHE A 223 14.36 0.40 5.56
C PHE A 223 15.13 1.58 6.16
N CYS A 224 16.40 1.40 6.54
CA CYS A 224 17.24 2.48 7.07
C CYS A 224 17.51 3.58 6.05
N PHE A 225 17.55 3.25 4.75
CA PHE A 225 17.63 4.22 3.67
C PHE A 225 16.30 4.89 3.37
N GLY A 226 15.21 4.57 4.08
CA GLY A 226 13.90 5.21 3.92
C GLY A 226 13.05 4.63 2.80
N PHE A 227 13.31 3.40 2.37
CA PHE A 227 12.50 2.69 1.39
C PHE A 227 11.39 1.87 2.06
N CYS A 228 10.19 1.90 1.49
CA CYS A 228 9.05 1.07 1.86
C CYS A 228 8.59 0.22 0.67
N ALA A 229 7.96 -0.92 0.96
CA ALA A 229 7.53 -1.85 -0.09
C ALA A 229 6.34 -1.27 -0.86
N MET A 230 6.30 -1.43 -2.18
CA MET A 230 5.12 -1.06 -2.99
C MET A 230 4.16 -2.23 -3.16
N GLU A 231 4.71 -3.42 -3.38
CA GLU A 231 3.95 -4.61 -3.74
C GLU A 231 3.52 -5.42 -2.51
N CYS A 232 2.45 -6.20 -2.69
CA CYS A 232 2.13 -7.25 -1.75
C CYS A 232 3.04 -8.47 -1.98
N SER A 233 3.54 -9.09 -0.91
CA SER A 233 4.30 -10.34 -0.98
C SER A 233 3.45 -11.57 -1.31
N VAL A 234 2.12 -11.47 -1.32
CA VAL A 234 1.23 -12.55 -1.82
C VAL A 234 1.28 -12.57 -3.34
N LYS A 235 1.59 -13.74 -3.90
CA LYS A 235 1.36 -14.00 -5.32
C LYS A 235 -0.14 -14.06 -5.58
N HIS A 236 -0.71 -12.97 -6.08
CA HIS A 236 -2.08 -12.96 -6.54
C HIS A 236 -2.16 -13.67 -7.89
N VAL A 237 -2.85 -14.81 -7.95
CA VAL A 237 -3.06 -15.59 -9.19
C VAL A 237 -3.74 -14.75 -10.29
N ASN A 238 -4.44 -13.67 -9.92
CA ASN A 238 -5.19 -12.79 -10.83
C ASN A 238 -4.93 -11.28 -10.64
N GLN A 239 -3.85 -10.84 -9.98
CA GLN A 239 -3.47 -9.43 -10.15
C GLN A 239 -2.76 -9.30 -11.49
N VAL A 240 -3.57 -9.02 -12.50
CA VAL A 240 -3.27 -7.96 -13.45
C VAL A 240 -2.84 -6.77 -12.59
N LEU A 241 -1.53 -6.62 -12.34
CA LEU A 241 -1.01 -5.28 -12.10
C LEU A 241 -1.65 -4.41 -13.18
N GLY A 242 -1.94 -3.15 -12.85
CA GLY A 242 -2.22 -2.12 -13.84
C GLY A 242 -1.19 -2.03 -14.98
N SER A 243 -0.12 -2.84 -14.97
CA SER A 243 0.70 -3.22 -16.12
C SER A 243 0.09 -4.35 -16.98
N SER A 244 -1.11 -4.15 -17.53
CA SER A 244 -1.44 -4.74 -18.84
C SER A 244 -2.78 -4.28 -19.40
N LEU A 245 -2.72 -3.32 -20.31
CA LEU A 245 -3.54 -3.37 -21.52
C LEU A 245 -2.87 -4.28 -22.56
N ALA A 246 -2.34 -5.45 -22.18
CA ALA A 246 -1.99 -6.49 -23.14
C ALA A 246 -3.18 -7.43 -23.29
N SER A 247 -3.89 -7.18 -24.38
CA SER A 247 -4.78 -8.11 -25.05
C SER A 247 -4.25 -9.55 -25.09
N ASN A 248 -5.21 -10.45 -24.87
CA ASN A 248 -5.34 -11.79 -25.45
C ASN A 248 -4.38 -12.89 -25.02
N GLU A 249 -5.03 -13.95 -24.53
CA GLU A 249 -4.65 -15.35 -24.57
C GLU A 249 -3.62 -15.69 -25.65
N THR A 250 -2.48 -16.26 -25.24
CA THR A 250 -1.96 -17.53 -25.77
C THR A 250 -0.65 -17.92 -25.07
N SER A 251 -0.50 -19.24 -24.87
CA SER A 251 0.71 -19.99 -24.47
C SER A 251 1.21 -19.90 -23.02
N PHE A 252 0.71 -20.87 -22.23
CA PHE A 252 1.49 -21.72 -21.35
C PHE A 252 2.93 -21.93 -21.86
N GLU A 253 3.94 -21.44 -21.11
CA GLU A 253 5.21 -22.12 -20.83
C GLU A 253 6.11 -21.24 -19.91
N GLY A 254 6.34 -21.70 -18.68
CA GLY A 254 7.57 -21.49 -17.93
C GLY A 254 8.04 -20.06 -17.58
N ARG A 255 7.30 -19.28 -16.80
CA ARG A 255 7.93 -18.21 -15.99
C ARG A 255 8.45 -18.81 -14.68
N HIS A 256 9.71 -19.23 -14.67
CA HIS A 256 10.47 -19.37 -13.42
C HIS A 256 10.38 -18.03 -12.67
N SER A 257 9.74 -18.03 -11.50
CA SER A 257 9.45 -16.85 -10.71
C SER A 257 10.74 -16.23 -10.17
N ASN A 258 11.26 -15.20 -10.84
CA ASN A 258 12.21 -14.29 -10.21
C ASN A 258 11.43 -13.53 -9.12
N GLU A 259 11.83 -13.72 -7.87
CA GLU A 259 11.28 -12.99 -6.72
C GLU A 259 11.88 -11.58 -6.70
N SER A 260 11.42 -10.73 -7.60
CA SER A 260 11.67 -9.29 -7.52
C SER A 260 10.83 -8.68 -6.40
N SER A 261 11.37 -7.71 -5.69
CA SER A 261 10.62 -6.95 -4.68
C SER A 261 10.80 -5.47 -4.94
N LEU A 262 9.71 -4.76 -5.21
CA LEU A 262 9.70 -3.35 -5.55
C LEU A 262 9.49 -2.45 -4.33
N TYR A 263 10.32 -1.41 -4.25
CA TYR A 263 10.33 -0.44 -3.16
C TYR A 263 10.36 0.99 -3.69
N ILE A 264 9.79 1.89 -2.91
CA ILE A 264 9.83 3.34 -3.14
C ILE A 264 10.41 4.05 -1.93
N HIS A 265 11.22 5.06 -2.16
CA HIS A 265 11.71 5.92 -1.10
C HIS A 265 10.59 6.82 -0.57
N GLN A 266 10.55 7.08 0.74
CA GLN A 266 9.55 7.93 1.41
C GLN A 266 9.39 9.34 0.81
N THR A 267 10.43 9.86 0.14
CA THR A 267 10.37 11.15 -0.57
C THR A 267 9.70 11.08 -1.95
N GLY A 268 9.35 9.87 -2.41
CA GLY A 268 8.77 9.58 -3.72
C GLY A 268 9.72 9.71 -4.90
N GLY A 269 11.00 10.04 -4.69
CA GLY A 269 11.93 10.35 -5.79
C GLY A 269 12.68 9.17 -6.39
N MET A 270 12.69 8.03 -5.71
CA MET A 270 13.58 6.91 -6.02
C MET A 270 12.85 5.59 -5.86
N PHE A 271 13.12 4.67 -6.78
CA PHE A 271 12.62 3.30 -6.76
C PHE A 271 13.79 2.33 -6.70
N VAL A 272 13.59 1.22 -5.99
CA VAL A 272 14.53 0.11 -5.95
C VAL A 272 13.79 -1.20 -6.17
N SER A 273 14.26 -2.05 -7.09
CA SER A 273 13.87 -3.46 -7.16
C SER A 273 15.01 -4.32 -6.65
N LEU A 274 14.75 -5.22 -5.70
CA LEU A 274 15.67 -6.28 -5.30
C LEU A 274 15.43 -7.50 -6.19
N GLU A 275 16.40 -7.83 -7.04
CA GLU A 275 16.34 -8.99 -7.93
C GLU A 275 17.08 -10.18 -7.32
N LYS A 276 16.40 -11.34 -7.27
CA LYS A 276 16.92 -12.60 -6.70
C LYS A 276 16.94 -13.74 -7.72
N PRO A 277 17.85 -13.69 -8.71
CA PRO A 277 17.99 -14.78 -9.67
C PRO A 277 18.52 -16.06 -9.00
N SER A 278 17.97 -17.23 -9.35
CA SER A 278 18.33 -18.51 -8.69
C SER A 278 19.82 -18.89 -8.79
N ASN A 279 20.51 -18.44 -9.84
CA ASN A 279 21.89 -18.84 -10.16
C ASN A 279 22.90 -17.69 -10.07
N HIS A 280 22.49 -16.50 -9.61
CA HIS A 280 23.38 -15.34 -9.54
C HIS A 280 23.21 -14.60 -8.20
N PRO A 281 24.23 -13.84 -7.78
CA PRO A 281 24.12 -13.00 -6.59
C PRO A 281 22.93 -12.04 -6.71
N PRO A 282 22.23 -11.74 -5.60
CA PRO A 282 21.19 -10.74 -5.61
C PRO A 282 21.79 -9.38 -5.99
N PHE A 283 20.99 -8.56 -6.64
CA PHE A 283 21.40 -7.20 -7.01
C PHE A 283 20.18 -6.29 -6.98
N PHE A 284 20.43 -4.98 -7.00
CA PHE A 284 19.35 -4.00 -7.07
C PHE A 284 19.29 -3.35 -8.44
N PHE A 285 18.09 -3.10 -8.92
CA PHE A 285 17.83 -2.04 -9.89
C PHE A 285 17.42 -0.77 -9.15
N TRP A 286 17.99 0.35 -9.55
CA TRP A 286 17.67 1.68 -9.04
C TRP A 286 17.12 2.55 -10.16
N ALA A 287 16.02 3.25 -9.92
CA ALA A 287 15.48 4.21 -10.87
C ALA A 287 15.01 5.49 -10.18
N TRP A 288 15.01 6.58 -10.94
CA TRP A 288 14.46 7.86 -10.50
C TRP A 288 12.97 7.94 -10.84
N ASN A 289 12.19 8.59 -9.96
CA ASN A 289 10.81 8.94 -10.25
C ASN A 289 10.74 10.18 -11.12
N HIS A 290 10.60 9.97 -12.43
CA HIS A 290 10.47 11.04 -13.41
C HIS A 290 9.13 11.80 -13.34
N MET A 291 8.12 11.25 -12.67
CA MET A 291 6.84 11.94 -12.44
C MET A 291 6.90 12.91 -11.24
N LEU A 292 7.94 12.83 -10.40
CA LEU A 292 8.10 13.72 -9.25
C LEU A 292 8.59 15.11 -9.68
N THR A 293 7.66 15.95 -10.14
CA THR A 293 7.91 17.35 -10.49
C THR A 293 8.11 18.22 -9.25
N ARG A 294 8.58 19.46 -9.44
CA ARG A 294 8.74 20.45 -8.35
C ARG A 294 7.43 20.69 -7.57
N LYS A 295 6.26 20.54 -8.21
CA LYS A 295 4.94 20.73 -7.59
C LYS A 295 4.69 19.74 -6.44
N TYR A 296 5.25 18.54 -6.51
CA TYR A 296 5.03 17.47 -5.52
C TYR A 296 6.16 17.35 -4.49
N ARG A 297 7.29 18.05 -4.68
CA ARG A 297 8.41 18.06 -3.73
C ARG A 297 8.08 19.02 -2.60
N GLN A 298 7.46 18.51 -1.53
CA GLN A 298 7.31 19.27 -0.29
C GLN A 298 8.70 19.75 0.19
N GLU A 299 8.83 21.04 0.49
CA GLU A 299 9.97 21.64 1.21
C GLU A 299 11.39 21.22 0.77
N SER A 300 11.62 20.96 -0.52
CA SER A 300 12.95 20.56 -1.05
C SER A 300 13.47 19.19 -0.56
N GLN A 301 12.62 18.35 0.03
CA GLN A 301 13.01 17.09 0.67
C GLN A 301 13.59 16.02 -0.29
N CYS A 302 13.53 16.24 -1.61
CA CYS A 302 14.06 15.34 -2.62
C CYS A 302 14.79 16.08 -3.75
N SER A 303 15.86 16.80 -3.40
CA SER A 303 16.72 17.44 -4.41
C SER A 303 17.46 16.40 -5.26
N GLU A 304 17.91 16.80 -6.46
CA GLU A 304 18.74 15.94 -7.31
C GLU A 304 20.07 15.59 -6.61
N ALA A 305 20.67 16.55 -5.92
CA ALA A 305 21.87 16.31 -5.13
C ALA A 305 21.66 15.29 -3.98
N PHE A 306 20.49 15.32 -3.34
CA PHE A 306 20.11 14.32 -2.34
C PHE A 306 19.94 12.94 -2.98
N GLN A 307 19.25 12.87 -4.12
CA GLN A 307 19.06 11.64 -4.89
C GLN A 307 20.41 11.00 -5.29
N ASP A 308 21.34 11.79 -5.82
CA ASP A 308 22.68 11.33 -6.18
C ASP A 308 23.51 10.91 -4.96
N TYR A 309 23.40 11.64 -3.85
CA TYR A 309 24.01 11.28 -2.57
C TYR A 309 23.52 9.91 -2.11
N MET A 310 22.21 9.67 -2.14
CA MET A 310 21.59 8.42 -1.71
C MET A 310 22.07 7.24 -2.54
N LEU A 311 22.07 7.36 -3.87
CA LEU A 311 22.58 6.30 -4.76
C LEU A 311 24.07 6.02 -4.50
N ARG A 312 24.88 7.07 -4.31
CA ARG A 312 26.32 6.92 -4.03
C ARG A 312 26.56 6.17 -2.72
N GLU A 313 25.89 6.55 -1.65
CA GLU A 313 26.03 5.85 -0.37
C GLU A 313 25.49 4.43 -0.45
N PHE A 314 24.32 4.23 -1.08
CA PHE A 314 23.74 2.91 -1.27
C PHE A 314 24.67 1.94 -2.00
N ARG A 315 25.36 2.42 -3.06
CA ARG A 315 26.41 1.65 -3.75
C ARG A 315 27.58 1.27 -2.85
N LYS A 316 28.02 2.17 -1.96
CA LYS A 316 29.11 1.87 -1.03
C LYS A 316 28.71 0.78 -0.02
N TYR A 317 27.49 0.86 0.51
CA TYR A 317 26.94 -0.20 1.36
C TYR A 317 26.84 -1.51 0.57
N CYS A 318 26.17 -1.54 -0.58
CA CYS A 318 26.02 -2.79 -1.35
C CYS A 318 27.37 -3.39 -1.78
N GLY A 319 28.34 -2.56 -2.18
CA GLY A 319 29.67 -3.01 -2.59
C GLY A 319 30.61 -3.38 -1.43
N ASN A 320 30.17 -3.21 -0.17
CA ASN A 320 31.00 -3.35 1.03
C ASN A 320 32.27 -2.48 1.01
N VAL A 321 32.19 -1.27 0.45
CA VAL A 321 33.29 -0.30 0.46
C VAL A 321 33.57 0.10 1.90
N ASP A 322 34.84 0.13 2.31
CA ASP A 322 35.27 0.41 3.69
C ASP A 322 34.59 -0.48 4.74
N ASN A 323 34.28 -1.74 4.38
CA ASN A 323 33.54 -2.69 5.21
C ASN A 323 32.16 -2.21 5.68
N LYS A 324 31.53 -1.24 4.97
CA LYS A 324 30.24 -0.68 5.37
C LYS A 324 29.14 -1.72 5.52
N LEU A 325 29.05 -2.70 4.61
CA LEU A 325 28.01 -3.74 4.68
C LEU A 325 28.22 -4.65 5.87
N TYR A 326 29.48 -5.07 6.08
CA TYR A 326 29.84 -5.93 7.18
C TYR A 326 29.59 -5.23 8.53
N HIS A 327 30.05 -3.98 8.67
CA HIS A 327 29.80 -3.19 9.87
C HIS A 327 28.31 -2.95 10.11
N PHE A 328 27.55 -2.64 9.06
CA PHE A 328 26.10 -2.51 9.15
C PHE A 328 25.47 -3.80 9.67
N TYR A 329 25.79 -4.95 9.06
CA TYR A 329 25.35 -6.27 9.51
C TYR A 329 25.68 -6.53 10.99
N THR A 330 26.90 -6.27 11.43
CA THR A 330 27.29 -6.47 12.84
C THR A 330 26.61 -5.51 13.81
N SER A 331 26.11 -4.38 13.33
CA SER A 331 25.38 -3.39 14.13
C SER A 331 23.88 -3.65 14.19
N VAL A 332 23.36 -4.59 13.39
CA VAL A 332 21.94 -4.96 13.39
C VAL A 332 21.62 -5.58 14.76
N PRO A 333 20.67 -5.00 15.52
CA PRO A 333 20.29 -5.54 16.83
C PRO A 333 19.86 -7.02 16.74
N GLU A 334 20.25 -7.85 17.71
CA GLU A 334 19.86 -9.26 17.75
C GLU A 334 18.32 -9.47 17.75
N ALA A 335 17.55 -8.48 18.22
CA ALA A 335 16.09 -8.49 18.15
C ALA A 335 15.56 -8.53 16.70
N ILE A 336 16.28 -7.95 15.73
CA ILE A 336 15.94 -8.05 14.32
C ILE A 336 16.25 -9.46 13.76
N ASN A 337 17.07 -10.25 14.46
CA ASN A 337 17.43 -11.62 14.06
C ASN A 337 16.40 -12.67 14.48
N THR A 338 15.43 -12.35 15.35
CA THR A 338 14.26 -13.19 15.60
C THR A 338 13.16 -12.93 14.57
N ALA A 339 12.49 -13.97 14.10
CA ALA A 339 11.75 -14.03 12.83
C ALA A 339 10.60 -13.00 12.62
N ASP A 340 10.23 -12.18 13.60
CA ASP A 340 9.00 -11.36 13.52
C ASP A 340 9.19 -9.86 13.82
N CYS A 341 10.41 -9.39 14.11
CA CYS A 341 10.59 -8.03 14.66
C CYS A 341 10.60 -6.88 13.66
N PHE A 342 10.51 -7.12 12.35
CA PHE A 342 10.23 -6.02 11.41
C PHE A 342 8.78 -5.54 11.47
N PHE A 343 7.92 -6.31 12.15
CA PHE A 343 6.48 -6.13 12.15
C PHE A 343 5.91 -6.33 13.57
N SER A 344 6.38 -5.62 14.60
CA SER A 344 5.67 -5.71 15.90
C SER A 344 5.87 -4.53 16.86
N THR A 345 6.59 -3.48 16.49
CA THR A 345 6.83 -2.37 17.40
C THR A 345 6.40 -1.06 16.77
N GLY A 346 5.14 -0.71 17.08
CA GLY A 346 4.47 0.56 16.85
C GLY A 346 3.17 0.56 17.65
#